data_AF-A0A2R6T8C7-F1
#
_entry.id   AF-A0A2R6T8C7-F1
#
_cell.length_a   1.000
_cell.length_b   1.000
_cell.length_c   1.000
_cell.angle_alpha   90.00
_cell.angle_beta   90.00
_cell.angle_gamma   90.00
#
_symmetry.space_group_name_H-M   'P 1'
#
loop_
_entity.id
_entity.type
_entity.pdbx_description
1 polymer ?
#
loop_
_entity_poly.entity_id
_entity_poly.type
_entity_poly.pdbx_seq_one_letter_code
_entity_poly.pdbx_strand_id
1 'polypeptide(L)'
;NCSECHGEPHGPELTNCYDCHPSGHNPLPVSVPEADCSSCHEDPKATLEANPSSHTEMDCTSCHSQAEVEEHGYIPNCSSCHGEPHGANATDCYDCHTGGHEPTVLNYSVDIASSKCGSCHNTTYDNLLEGDNSHTELGCGGCHEEHGEIPTCESCHDGYHGIVNATNKRCLSCHQDAHVLKYPSTSS
;
A
#
# COMPACT_ATOMS: atom_id res chain seq x y z
N ASN A 1 8.18 -18.23 -40.11
CA ASN A 1 8.62 -18.05 -38.70
C ASN A 1 7.53 -17.26 -37.97
N CYS A 2 7.23 -17.54 -36.70
CA CYS A 2 6.13 -16.86 -35.98
C CYS A 2 6.32 -15.34 -35.91
N SER A 3 7.57 -14.88 -35.74
CA SER A 3 7.92 -13.46 -35.64
C SER A 3 7.67 -12.65 -36.93
N GLU A 4 7.54 -13.30 -38.08
CA GLU A 4 7.21 -12.62 -39.35
C GLU A 4 5.78 -12.08 -39.35
N CYS A 5 4.87 -12.70 -38.60
CA CYS A 5 3.47 -12.29 -38.50
C CYS A 5 3.15 -11.57 -37.18
N HIS A 6 3.83 -11.95 -36.08
CA HIS A 6 3.52 -11.51 -34.72
C HIS A 6 4.57 -10.55 -34.12
N GLY A 7 5.70 -10.34 -34.80
CA GLY A 7 6.83 -9.60 -34.22
C GLY A 7 7.48 -10.33 -33.05
N GLU A 8 8.02 -9.57 -32.10
CA GLU A 8 8.71 -10.06 -30.90
C GLU A 8 8.01 -9.52 -29.64
N PRO A 9 6.81 -10.03 -29.30
CA PRO A 9 6.00 -9.50 -28.21
C PRO A 9 6.65 -9.67 -26.82
N HIS A 10 7.61 -10.58 -26.71
CA HIS A 10 8.38 -10.84 -25.48
C HIS A 10 9.86 -10.41 -25.62
N GLY A 11 10.17 -9.57 -26.61
CA GLY A 11 11.53 -9.14 -26.92
C GLY A 11 12.33 -10.14 -27.76
N PRO A 12 13.57 -9.77 -28.15
CA PRO A 12 14.38 -10.54 -29.10
C PRO A 12 15.01 -11.80 -28.51
N GLU A 13 15.00 -11.96 -27.19
CA GLU A 13 15.64 -13.08 -26.50
C GLU A 13 14.78 -14.35 -26.50
N LEU A 14 13.45 -14.22 -26.66
CA LEU A 14 12.49 -15.33 -26.60
C LEU A 14 12.05 -15.76 -28.01
N THR A 15 12.96 -16.38 -28.75
CA THR A 15 12.74 -16.74 -30.17
C THR A 15 12.09 -18.10 -30.41
N ASN A 16 12.07 -18.99 -29.42
CA ASN A 16 11.47 -20.33 -29.53
C ASN A 16 10.04 -20.33 -29.00
N CYS A 17 9.10 -19.84 -29.81
CA CYS A 17 7.72 -19.61 -29.35
C CYS A 17 7.02 -20.89 -28.82
N TYR A 18 7.33 -22.05 -29.39
CA TYR A 18 6.71 -23.33 -29.00
C TYR A 18 7.21 -23.89 -27.66
N ASP A 19 8.23 -23.29 -27.06
CA ASP A 19 8.70 -23.70 -25.73
C ASP A 19 7.66 -23.36 -24.65
N CYS A 20 6.81 -22.36 -24.90
CA CYS A 20 5.77 -21.91 -23.97
C CYS A 20 4.36 -21.89 -24.57
N HIS A 21 4.24 -21.70 -25.89
CA HIS A 21 2.95 -21.65 -26.58
C HIS A 21 2.60 -23.01 -27.19
N PRO A 22 1.53 -23.70 -26.74
CA PRO A 22 1.17 -25.02 -27.26
C PRO A 22 0.67 -24.99 -28.72
N SER A 23 0.24 -23.83 -29.23
CA SER A 23 -0.21 -23.66 -30.60
C SER A 23 0.13 -22.27 -31.15
N GLY A 24 0.65 -22.21 -32.38
CA GLY A 24 0.98 -20.94 -33.02
C GLY A 24 -0.23 -20.11 -33.48
N HIS A 25 -1.41 -20.73 -33.59
CA HIS A 25 -2.67 -20.04 -33.94
C HIS A 25 -3.67 -19.98 -32.78
N ASN A 26 -3.33 -20.61 -31.65
CA ASN A 26 -4.01 -20.45 -30.38
C ASN A 26 -2.94 -20.43 -29.26
N PRO A 27 -2.15 -19.35 -29.18
CA PRO A 27 -0.96 -19.29 -28.32
C PRO A 27 -1.26 -19.36 -26.83
N LEU A 28 -2.53 -19.27 -26.44
CA LEU A 28 -2.97 -19.36 -25.07
C LEU A 28 -3.77 -20.66 -24.83
N PRO A 29 -3.68 -21.23 -23.61
CA PRO A 29 -2.86 -20.78 -22.49
C PRO A 29 -1.38 -21.14 -22.67
N VAL A 30 -0.50 -20.30 -22.12
CA VAL A 30 0.93 -20.64 -22.01
C VAL A 30 1.15 -21.64 -20.90
N SER A 31 2.23 -22.42 -20.97
CA SER A 31 2.71 -23.21 -19.84
C SER A 31 4.16 -22.85 -19.58
N VAL A 32 4.43 -22.23 -18.43
CA VAL A 32 5.77 -21.86 -17.99
C VAL A 32 6.05 -22.61 -16.70
N PRO A 33 7.16 -23.37 -16.60
CA PRO A 33 7.55 -23.98 -15.34
C PRO A 33 7.78 -22.92 -14.25
N GLU A 34 7.33 -23.21 -13.03
CA GLU A 34 7.54 -22.35 -11.85
C GLU A 34 9.00 -21.93 -11.68
N ALA A 35 9.93 -22.86 -11.92
CA ALA A 35 11.37 -22.61 -11.83
C ALA A 35 11.88 -21.51 -12.79
N ASP A 36 11.15 -21.24 -13.87
CA ASP A 36 11.54 -20.31 -14.92
C ASP A 36 10.89 -18.93 -14.76
N CYS A 37 9.99 -18.72 -13.78
CA CYS A 37 9.36 -17.41 -13.57
C CYS A 37 10.39 -16.29 -13.41
N SER A 38 11.45 -16.54 -12.63
CA SER A 38 12.52 -15.57 -12.37
C SER A 38 13.47 -15.33 -13.56
N SER A 39 13.39 -16.13 -14.64
CA SER A 39 14.16 -15.87 -15.86
C SER A 39 13.68 -14.61 -16.60
N CYS A 40 12.41 -14.26 -16.41
CA CYS A 40 11.77 -13.09 -17.02
C CYS A 40 11.31 -12.07 -15.98
N HIS A 41 10.93 -12.52 -14.78
CA HIS A 41 10.42 -11.70 -13.68
C HIS A 41 11.43 -11.64 -12.53
N GLU A 42 12.56 -10.95 -12.74
CA GLU A 42 13.60 -10.81 -11.71
C GLU A 42 13.15 -9.91 -10.55
N ASP A 43 12.45 -8.81 -10.85
CA ASP A 43 12.04 -7.81 -9.86
C ASP A 43 11.09 -8.38 -8.77
N PRO A 44 10.04 -9.16 -9.09
CA PRO A 44 9.21 -9.82 -8.07
C PRO A 44 9.99 -10.68 -7.09
N LYS A 45 10.94 -11.48 -7.59
CA LYS A 45 11.78 -12.34 -6.77
C LYS A 45 12.68 -11.52 -5.86
N ALA A 46 13.36 -10.52 -6.42
CA ALA A 46 14.20 -9.61 -5.64
C ALA A 46 13.40 -8.87 -4.56
N THR A 47 12.14 -8.48 -4.87
CA THR A 47 11.25 -7.82 -3.92
C THR A 47 10.85 -8.74 -2.75
N LEU A 48 10.47 -9.98 -3.04
CA LEU A 48 10.15 -10.99 -2.01
C LEU A 48 11.36 -11.34 -1.12
N GLU A 49 12.57 -11.34 -1.70
CA GLU A 49 13.82 -11.57 -0.97
C GLU A 49 14.19 -10.36 -0.09
N ALA A 50 13.98 -9.14 -0.58
CA ALA A 50 14.25 -7.91 0.15
C ALA A 50 13.23 -7.62 1.26
N ASN A 51 11.97 -8.05 1.07
CA ASN A 51 10.87 -7.85 2.01
C ASN A 51 10.20 -9.18 2.42
N PRO A 52 10.88 -10.02 3.23
CA PRO A 52 10.35 -11.33 3.59
C PRO A 52 8.98 -11.26 4.27
N SER A 53 8.05 -12.08 3.77
CA SER A 53 6.70 -12.22 4.30
C SER A 53 6.21 -13.66 4.15
N SER A 54 4.99 -13.97 4.57
CA SER A 54 4.40 -15.30 4.31
C SER A 54 4.28 -15.61 2.82
N HIS A 55 4.23 -14.61 1.95
CA HIS A 55 4.20 -14.82 0.50
C HIS A 55 5.56 -15.27 -0.07
N THR A 56 6.67 -15.01 0.62
CA THR A 56 8.02 -15.48 0.21
C THR A 56 8.13 -17.01 0.20
N GLU A 57 7.31 -17.68 1.00
CA GLU A 57 7.26 -19.15 1.09
C GLU A 57 6.22 -19.77 0.15
N MET A 58 5.52 -18.97 -0.65
CA MET A 58 4.49 -19.45 -1.58
C MET A 58 5.07 -19.59 -2.99
N ASP A 59 4.63 -20.61 -3.71
CA ASP A 59 4.93 -20.72 -5.14
C ASP A 59 4.28 -19.56 -5.91
N CYS A 60 4.94 -19.03 -6.94
CA CYS A 60 4.44 -17.93 -7.76
C CYS A 60 3.04 -18.26 -8.31
N THR A 61 2.87 -19.50 -8.78
CA THR A 61 1.58 -20.02 -9.30
C THR A 61 0.46 -20.13 -8.26
N SER A 62 0.76 -20.04 -6.96
CA SER A 62 -0.27 -19.98 -5.91
C SER A 62 -1.08 -18.68 -5.96
N CYS A 63 -0.44 -17.59 -6.41
CA CYS A 63 -1.10 -16.33 -6.66
C CYS A 63 -1.34 -16.13 -8.17
N HIS A 64 -0.29 -16.29 -8.97
CA HIS A 64 -0.30 -16.11 -10.42
C HIS A 64 -0.84 -17.33 -11.16
N SER A 65 -2.16 -17.52 -11.13
CA SER A 65 -2.77 -18.69 -11.75
C SER A 65 -2.88 -18.54 -13.27
N GLN A 66 -2.72 -19.66 -13.99
CA GLN A 66 -2.96 -19.75 -15.44
C GLN A 66 -4.22 -20.59 -15.76
N ALA A 67 -4.87 -21.11 -14.72
CA ALA A 67 -5.87 -22.17 -14.86
C ALA A 67 -7.28 -21.64 -15.17
N GLU A 68 -7.59 -20.42 -14.76
CA GLU A 68 -8.95 -19.85 -14.88
C GLU A 68 -9.08 -18.79 -15.97
N VAL A 69 -7.97 -18.37 -16.58
CA VAL A 69 -7.91 -17.24 -17.50
C VAL A 69 -6.93 -17.53 -18.63
N GLU A 70 -7.26 -17.13 -19.86
CA GLU A 70 -6.31 -17.15 -21.00
C GLU A 70 -5.27 -16.03 -20.89
N GLU A 71 -4.71 -15.80 -19.70
CA GLU A 71 -3.78 -14.72 -19.41
C GLU A 71 -2.62 -15.25 -18.56
N HIS A 72 -1.40 -15.01 -19.01
CA HIS A 72 -0.20 -15.36 -18.26
C HIS A 72 -0.15 -14.54 -16.96
N GLY A 73 -0.10 -15.24 -15.83
CA GLY A 73 0.21 -14.63 -14.55
C GLY A 73 -0.94 -13.83 -13.96
N TYR A 74 -2.19 -14.20 -14.25
CA TYR A 74 -3.38 -13.58 -13.66
C TYR A 74 -3.26 -13.46 -12.14
N ILE A 75 -3.57 -12.27 -11.62
CA ILE A 75 -3.47 -11.95 -10.20
C ILE A 75 -4.88 -11.88 -9.60
N PRO A 76 -5.22 -12.73 -8.62
CA PRO A 76 -6.50 -12.66 -7.95
C PRO A 76 -6.60 -11.44 -7.04
N ASN A 77 -7.83 -11.05 -6.69
CA ASN A 77 -8.06 -10.07 -5.63
C ASN A 77 -7.51 -10.59 -4.29
N CYS A 78 -6.86 -9.71 -3.52
CA CYS A 78 -6.28 -10.02 -2.20
C CYS A 78 -7.30 -10.64 -1.24
N SER A 79 -8.54 -10.16 -1.30
CA SER A 79 -9.66 -10.61 -0.46
C SER A 79 -10.08 -12.06 -0.72
N SER A 80 -9.69 -12.65 -1.85
CA SER A 80 -9.91 -14.08 -2.14
C SER A 80 -9.27 -15.00 -1.10
N CYS A 81 -8.19 -14.54 -0.46
CA CYS A 81 -7.49 -15.27 0.60
C CYS A 81 -7.53 -14.54 1.94
N HIS A 82 -7.39 -13.21 1.96
CA HIS A 82 -7.25 -12.42 3.18
C HIS A 82 -8.57 -11.90 3.77
N GLY A 83 -9.68 -11.94 3.02
CA GLY A 83 -10.95 -11.36 3.44
C GLY A 83 -10.87 -9.83 3.64
N GLU A 84 -11.47 -9.32 4.73
CA GLU A 84 -11.48 -7.89 5.10
C GLU A 84 -10.84 -7.69 6.50
N PRO A 85 -9.51 -7.89 6.63
CA PRO A 85 -8.84 -7.93 7.93
C PRO A 85 -8.85 -6.57 8.65
N HIS A 86 -9.01 -5.48 7.90
CA HIS A 86 -9.01 -4.10 8.40
C HIS A 86 -10.42 -3.50 8.47
N GLY A 87 -11.47 -4.30 8.31
CA GLY A 87 -12.86 -3.84 8.35
C GLY A 87 -13.35 -3.14 7.07
N ALA A 88 -14.63 -2.77 7.08
CA ALA A 88 -15.37 -2.41 5.87
C ALA A 88 -14.95 -1.12 5.16
N ASN A 89 -14.20 -0.22 5.82
CA ASN A 89 -13.74 1.03 5.18
C ASN A 89 -12.31 0.91 4.60
N ALA A 90 -11.60 -0.19 4.87
CA ALA A 90 -10.25 -0.46 4.41
C ALA A 90 -10.22 -1.70 3.49
N THR A 91 -11.00 -1.64 2.41
CA THR A 91 -11.22 -2.75 1.47
C THR A 91 -10.30 -2.71 0.25
N ASP A 92 -9.84 -1.52 -0.15
CA ASP A 92 -8.80 -1.40 -1.17
C ASP A 92 -7.43 -1.54 -0.50
N CYS A 93 -6.80 -2.68 -0.75
CA CYS A 93 -5.56 -3.08 -0.10
C CYS A 93 -4.39 -2.17 -0.52
N TYR A 94 -4.42 -1.66 -1.75
CA TYR A 94 -3.34 -0.87 -2.32
C TYR A 94 -3.33 0.59 -1.83
N ASP A 95 -4.36 1.01 -1.10
CA ASP A 95 -4.33 2.30 -0.41
C ASP A 95 -3.23 2.39 0.65
N CYS A 96 -2.82 1.24 1.20
CA CYS A 96 -1.79 1.16 2.23
C CYS A 96 -0.65 0.22 1.85
N HIS A 97 -0.94 -0.94 1.25
CA HIS A 97 0.07 -1.95 0.92
C HIS A 97 0.66 -1.69 -0.48
N THR A 98 1.97 -1.79 -0.63
CA THR A 98 2.62 -1.50 -1.92
C THR A 98 2.54 -2.63 -2.94
N GLY A 99 2.32 -3.87 -2.50
CA GLY A 99 2.29 -5.02 -3.41
C GLY A 99 2.04 -6.36 -2.75
N GLY A 100 1.64 -7.35 -3.56
CA GLY A 100 1.57 -8.74 -3.12
C GLY A 100 2.93 -9.39 -2.86
N HIS A 101 4.01 -8.84 -3.43
CA HIS A 101 5.39 -9.30 -3.22
C HIS A 101 6.09 -8.63 -2.02
N GLU A 102 5.46 -7.63 -1.42
CA GLU A 102 5.96 -6.93 -0.24
C GLU A 102 4.78 -6.42 0.62
N PRO A 103 3.84 -7.29 1.02
CA PRO A 103 2.60 -6.87 1.67
C PRO A 103 2.82 -6.22 3.05
N THR A 104 4.01 -6.34 3.62
CA THR A 104 4.38 -5.71 4.90
C THR A 104 4.94 -4.30 4.74
N VAL A 105 5.29 -3.91 3.51
CA VAL A 105 5.71 -2.55 3.20
C VAL A 105 4.47 -1.70 2.99
N LEU A 106 4.36 -0.64 3.80
CA LEU A 106 3.24 0.28 3.76
C LEU A 106 3.68 1.61 3.15
N ASN A 107 2.85 2.13 2.25
CA ASN A 107 3.01 3.46 1.68
C ASN A 107 1.64 3.97 1.27
N TYR A 108 1.00 4.71 2.18
CA TYR A 108 -0.26 5.38 1.88
C TYR A 108 -0.02 6.84 1.52
N SER A 109 -0.93 7.43 0.75
CA SER A 109 -0.88 8.86 0.41
C SER A 109 -1.10 9.74 1.65
N VAL A 110 -0.48 10.92 1.68
CA VAL A 110 -0.80 11.97 2.66
C VAL A 110 -2.29 12.36 2.64
N ASP A 111 -2.94 12.21 1.48
CA ASP A 111 -4.36 12.47 1.27
C ASP A 111 -5.25 11.24 1.54
N ILE A 112 -4.72 10.19 2.18
CA ILE A 112 -5.51 9.00 2.53
C ILE A 112 -6.72 9.41 3.37
N ALA A 113 -7.90 8.90 2.98
CA ALA A 113 -9.13 9.18 3.71
C ALA A 113 -9.01 8.70 5.16
N SER A 114 -9.14 9.63 6.13
CA SER A 114 -9.03 9.33 7.57
C SER A 114 -9.98 8.22 8.05
N SER A 115 -11.09 7.98 7.35
CA SER A 115 -12.01 6.87 7.63
C SER A 115 -11.37 5.49 7.47
N LYS A 116 -10.33 5.35 6.63
CA LYS A 116 -9.54 4.12 6.48
C LYS A 116 -8.74 3.82 7.75
N CYS A 117 -8.09 4.84 8.30
CA CYS A 117 -7.42 4.78 9.60
C CYS A 117 -8.43 4.50 10.73
N GLY A 118 -9.61 5.13 10.65
CA GLY A 118 -10.72 4.99 11.59
C GLY A 118 -11.28 3.57 11.71
N SER A 119 -11.05 2.68 10.72
CA SER A 119 -11.44 1.27 10.83
C SER A 119 -10.78 0.56 12.01
N CYS A 120 -9.54 0.95 12.35
CA CYS A 120 -8.81 0.41 13.49
C CYS A 120 -8.68 1.46 14.62
N HIS A 121 -8.51 2.73 14.27
CA HIS A 121 -8.30 3.85 15.20
C HIS A 121 -9.59 4.65 15.44
N ASN A 122 -10.72 3.97 15.66
CA ASN A 122 -12.05 4.58 15.73
C ASN A 122 -12.13 5.78 16.68
N THR A 123 -11.60 5.63 17.89
CA THR A 123 -11.69 6.64 18.95
C THR A 123 -10.89 7.88 18.57
N THR A 124 -9.73 7.69 17.92
CA THR A 124 -8.87 8.80 17.49
C THR A 124 -9.50 9.52 16.30
N TYR A 125 -10.05 8.76 15.36
CA TYR A 125 -10.80 9.29 14.22
C TYR A 125 -12.01 10.12 14.66
N ASP A 126 -12.83 9.58 15.57
CA ASP A 126 -14.01 10.28 16.09
C ASP A 126 -13.61 11.56 16.83
N ASN A 127 -12.58 11.49 17.68
CA ASN A 127 -12.06 12.66 18.38
C ASN A 127 -11.60 13.76 17.40
N LEU A 128 -10.86 13.38 16.35
CA LEU A 128 -10.34 14.33 15.36
C LEU A 128 -11.48 15.01 14.61
N LEU A 129 -12.54 14.27 14.28
CA LEU A 129 -13.74 14.80 13.63
C LEU A 129 -14.59 15.69 14.55
N GLU A 130 -14.56 15.48 15.86
CA GLU A 130 -15.18 16.41 16.82
C GLU A 130 -14.38 17.71 16.99
N GLY A 131 -13.13 17.75 16.53
CA GLY A 131 -12.30 18.94 16.48
C GLY A 131 -12.78 19.92 15.40
N ASP A 132 -12.66 21.21 15.68
CA ASP A 132 -12.86 22.30 14.71
C ASP A 132 -11.56 23.12 14.61
N ASN A 133 -10.48 22.45 14.22
CA ASN A 133 -9.15 23.04 14.14
C ASN A 133 -8.40 22.54 12.89
N SER A 134 -7.31 23.21 12.51
CA SER A 134 -6.56 22.89 11.28
C SER A 134 -5.99 21.46 11.23
N HIS A 135 -5.76 20.80 12.37
CA HIS A 135 -5.35 19.39 12.38
C HIS A 135 -6.47 18.47 11.87
N THR A 136 -7.74 18.83 12.08
CA THR A 136 -8.89 18.09 11.52
C THR A 136 -8.91 18.18 10.00
N GLU A 137 -8.49 19.31 9.42
CA GLU A 137 -8.46 19.53 7.96
C GLU A 137 -7.32 18.78 7.25
N LEU A 138 -6.20 18.52 7.94
CA LEU A 138 -5.03 17.84 7.37
C LEU A 138 -5.25 16.33 7.11
N GLY A 139 -6.21 15.72 7.81
CA GLY A 139 -6.40 14.27 7.79
C GLY A 139 -5.25 13.50 8.46
N CYS A 140 -5.36 12.17 8.49
CA CYS A 140 -4.37 11.34 9.18
C CYS A 140 -3.01 11.32 8.47
N GLY A 141 -3.00 11.13 7.14
CA GLY A 141 -1.78 11.01 6.36
C GLY A 141 -0.97 12.30 6.24
N GLY A 142 -1.61 13.47 6.39
CA GLY A 142 -0.92 14.75 6.38
C GLY A 142 -0.02 14.99 7.59
N CYS A 143 -0.17 14.22 8.66
CA CYS A 143 0.67 14.28 9.86
C CYS A 143 1.45 12.98 10.09
N HIS A 144 0.81 11.84 9.87
CA HIS A 144 1.41 10.52 10.04
C HIS A 144 1.83 10.00 8.67
N GLU A 145 3.01 10.38 8.18
CA GLU A 145 3.48 9.95 6.86
C GLU A 145 3.84 8.46 6.83
N GLU A 146 4.30 7.90 7.96
CA GLU A 146 4.58 6.48 8.12
C GLU A 146 3.65 5.83 9.17
N HIS A 147 3.15 4.62 8.87
CA HIS A 147 2.27 3.91 9.79
C HIS A 147 2.98 3.60 11.12
N GLY A 148 2.39 4.06 12.23
CA GLY A 148 2.94 3.87 13.57
C GLY A 148 3.96 4.93 13.99
N GLU A 149 4.31 5.86 13.10
CA GLU A 149 5.07 7.06 13.45
C GLU A 149 4.15 8.07 14.16
N ILE A 150 4.68 8.77 15.16
CA ILE A 150 4.00 9.92 15.77
C ILE A 150 4.90 11.14 15.55
N PRO A 151 4.48 12.13 14.73
CA PRO A 151 5.28 13.30 14.46
C PRO A 151 5.44 14.16 15.72
N THR A 152 6.54 14.90 15.79
CA THR A 152 6.73 15.94 16.82
C THR A 152 5.96 17.19 16.45
N CYS A 153 5.42 17.94 17.42
CA CYS A 153 4.75 19.22 17.15
C CYS A 153 5.67 20.19 16.38
N GLU A 154 6.97 20.12 16.65
CA GLU A 154 8.00 20.97 16.04
C GLU A 154 8.28 20.68 14.55
N SER A 155 7.72 19.61 13.97
CA SER A 155 7.82 19.39 12.51
C SER A 155 7.05 20.46 11.73
N CYS A 156 6.01 21.04 12.34
CA CYS A 156 5.18 22.08 11.73
C CYS A 156 5.09 23.37 12.57
N HIS A 157 5.28 23.30 13.89
CA HIS A 157 5.15 24.46 14.78
C HIS A 157 6.49 24.95 15.32
N ASP A 158 6.82 26.20 15.03
CA ASP A 158 8.05 26.86 15.51
C ASP A 158 8.03 27.27 17.00
N GLY A 159 7.02 26.83 17.77
CA GLY A 159 6.99 26.98 19.23
C GLY A 159 6.86 28.42 19.75
N TYR A 160 6.28 29.35 18.99
CA TYR A 160 6.09 30.73 19.46
C TYR A 160 5.03 30.82 20.56
N HIS A 161 5.47 30.97 21.81
CA HIS A 161 4.60 31.11 22.97
C HIS A 161 4.63 32.55 23.55
N GLY A 162 4.37 33.58 22.75
CA GLY A 162 4.61 35.00 23.11
C GLY A 162 4.21 35.50 24.52
N ILE A 163 3.30 34.82 25.24
CA ILE A 163 2.81 35.16 26.58
C ILE A 163 3.30 34.20 27.68
N VAL A 164 3.77 33.00 27.32
CA VAL A 164 4.22 31.96 28.24
C VAL A 164 5.71 31.74 27.98
N ASN A 165 6.57 31.92 28.99
CA ASN A 165 7.98 31.54 28.89
C ASN A 165 8.09 30.00 28.90
N ALA A 166 7.58 29.36 27.83
CA ALA A 166 7.58 27.94 27.62
C ALA A 166 8.97 27.53 27.14
N THR A 167 9.92 27.46 28.07
CA THR A 167 11.24 26.86 27.83
C THR A 167 11.19 25.33 27.77
N ASN A 168 10.02 24.74 28.05
CA ASN A 168 9.84 23.30 28.18
C ASN A 168 9.16 22.74 26.92
N LYS A 169 9.83 21.81 26.23
CA LYS A 169 9.37 21.11 25.01
C LYS A 169 8.24 20.09 25.26
N ARG A 170 7.37 20.37 26.23
CA ARG A 170 6.28 19.48 26.64
C ARG A 170 4.95 20.11 26.29
N CYS A 171 4.66 20.18 24.99
CA CYS A 171 3.46 20.79 24.42
C CYS A 171 2.19 20.27 25.13
N LEU A 172 2.12 18.95 25.34
CA LEU A 172 1.00 18.27 25.99
C LEU A 172 0.82 18.58 27.50
N SER A 173 1.74 19.32 28.12
CA SER A 173 1.57 19.78 29.52
C SER A 173 0.59 20.95 29.63
N CYS A 174 0.32 21.64 28.51
CA CYS A 174 -0.58 22.78 28.46
C CYS A 174 -1.59 22.67 27.31
N HIS A 175 -1.20 22.09 26.18
CA HIS A 175 -2.07 21.75 25.07
C HIS A 175 -2.64 20.34 25.24
N GLN A 176 -3.82 20.11 24.67
CA GLN A 176 -4.34 18.76 24.54
C GLN A 176 -3.65 18.05 23.36
N ASP A 177 -3.82 16.73 23.29
CA ASP A 177 -3.43 15.95 22.12
C ASP A 177 -4.10 16.49 20.84
N ALA A 178 -3.38 16.43 19.72
CA ALA A 178 -3.81 17.05 18.46
C ALA A 178 -5.17 16.53 17.97
N HIS A 179 -5.52 15.28 18.30
CA HIS A 179 -6.78 14.67 17.90
C HIS A 179 -7.97 15.15 18.73
N VAL A 180 -7.75 15.73 19.92
CA VAL A 180 -8.82 16.22 20.81
C VAL A 180 -8.75 17.74 21.04
N LEU A 181 -7.83 18.42 20.36
CA LEU A 181 -7.58 19.83 20.58
C LEU A 181 -8.78 20.68 20.15
N LYS A 182 -9.56 21.15 21.12
CA LYS A 182 -10.65 22.12 20.89
C LYS A 182 -10.12 23.50 21.26
N TYR A 183 -9.93 24.39 20.27
CA TYR A 183 -9.74 25.80 20.59
C TYR A 183 -11.08 26.36 21.11
N PRO A 184 -11.09 27.17 22.17
CA PRO A 184 -12.28 27.94 22.48
C PRO A 184 -12.56 28.83 21.26
N SER A 185 -13.76 28.69 20.69
CA SER A 185 -14.24 29.54 19.62
C SER A 185 -13.97 30.99 20.02
N THR A 186 -13.14 31.69 19.24
CA THR A 186 -12.99 33.13 19.40
C THR A 186 -14.35 33.72 19.07
N SER A 187 -15.09 34.09 20.11
CA SER A 187 -16.21 35.01 19.99
C SER A 187 -15.63 36.27 19.35
N SER A 188 -16.12 36.55 18.14
CA SER A 188 -16.06 37.85 17.48
C SER A 188 -16.40 38.99 18.43
#